data_AF-A0A6A8LLA6-F1
#
_entry.id   AF-A0A6A8LLA6-F1
#
_cell.length_a   1.000
_cell.length_b   1.000
_cell.length_c   1.000
_cell.angle_alpha   90.00
_cell.angle_beta   90.00
_cell.angle_gamma   90.00
#
_symmetry.space_group_name_H-M   'P 1'
#
loop_
_entity.id
_entity.type
_entity.pdbx_description
1 polymer ?
#
loop_
_entity_poly.entity_id
_entity_poly.type
_entity_poly.pdbx_seq_one_letter_code
_entity_poly.pdbx_strand_id
1 'polypeptide(L)'
;MSKDLSEVKIEQKHIDLMKACENGATIWGYRDALLAREIQKFDLSFLKFIQDLDELGKYDPEVNKLTGAERLPYFGCILQPDGLTYVERWVQNDSCLSKR
;
A
#
# COMPACT_ATOMS: atom_id res chain seq x y z
N MET A 1 -1.60 -4.49 30.69
CA MET A 1 -2.26 -5.22 29.59
C MET A 1 -1.55 -4.84 28.31
N SER A 2 -0.54 -5.62 27.92
CA SER A 2 0.21 -5.39 26.69
C SER A 2 -0.64 -5.93 25.54
N LYS A 3 -1.30 -5.04 24.78
CA LYS A 3 -2.06 -5.43 23.60
C LYS A 3 -1.10 -6.10 22.62
N ASP A 4 -1.39 -7.35 22.35
CA ASP A 4 -0.87 -8.17 21.26
C ASP A 4 -0.78 -7.32 19.98
N LEU A 5 0.42 -6.85 19.66
CA LEU A 5 0.74 -6.33 18.33
C LEU A 5 0.88 -7.58 17.49
N SER A 6 -0.22 -8.05 16.90
CA SER A 6 -0.16 -9.08 15.87
C SER A 6 0.84 -8.61 14.82
N GLU A 7 2.03 -9.22 14.79
CA GLU A 7 3.09 -8.89 13.83
C GLU A 7 2.49 -8.96 12.43
N VAL A 8 2.38 -7.82 11.76
CA VAL A 8 1.91 -7.80 10.38
C VAL A 8 2.93 -8.55 9.56
N LYS A 9 2.53 -9.68 8.98
CA LYS A 9 3.40 -10.46 8.10
C LYS A 9 3.17 -10.04 6.66
N ILE A 10 4.26 -9.64 6.00
CA ILE A 10 4.24 -9.38 4.56
C ILE A 10 4.07 -10.71 3.80
N GLU A 11 3.21 -10.68 2.79
CA GLU A 11 2.77 -11.81 1.97
C GLU A 11 2.74 -11.36 0.51
N GLN A 12 2.62 -12.29 -0.44
CA GLN A 12 2.67 -11.98 -1.87
C GLN A 12 1.68 -10.88 -2.29
N LYS A 13 0.45 -10.90 -1.77
CA LYS A 13 -0.58 -9.86 -2.02
C LYS A 13 -0.12 -8.44 -1.67
N HIS A 14 0.72 -8.30 -0.64
CA HIS A 14 1.29 -7.02 -0.24
C HIS A 14 2.40 -6.58 -1.20
N ILE A 15 3.23 -7.53 -1.63
CA ILE A 15 4.27 -7.29 -2.65
C ILE A 15 3.63 -6.86 -3.98
N ASP A 16 2.55 -7.53 -4.38
CA ASP A 16 1.83 -7.22 -5.62
C ASP A 16 1.24 -5.81 -5.58
N LEU A 17 0.67 -5.41 -4.44
CA LEU A 17 0.19 -4.04 -4.25
C LEU A 17 1.33 -3.02 -4.27
N MET A 18 2.45 -3.29 -3.61
CA MET A 18 3.63 -2.41 -3.63
C MET A 18 4.13 -2.20 -5.07
N LYS A 19 4.23 -3.27 -5.86
CA LYS A 19 4.59 -3.18 -7.29
C LYS A 19 3.58 -2.39 -8.10
N ALA A 20 2.28 -2.59 -7.86
CA ALA A 20 1.24 -1.81 -8.53
C ALA A 20 1.36 -0.30 -8.22
N CYS A 21 1.90 0.07 -7.06
CA CYS A 21 2.10 1.45 -6.64
C CYS A 21 3.44 2.07 -7.07
N GLU A 22 4.30 1.36 -7.82
CA GLU A 22 5.66 1.81 -8.19
C GLU A 22 5.68 3.20 -8.86
N ASN A 23 4.76 3.42 -9.80
CA ASN A 23 4.61 4.70 -10.51
C ASN A 23 3.48 5.57 -9.95
N GLY A 24 2.99 5.25 -8.76
CA GLY A 24 1.75 5.79 -8.22
C GLY A 24 0.53 5.02 -8.73
N ALA A 25 -0.34 4.64 -7.81
CA ALA A 25 -1.61 3.98 -8.11
C ALA A 25 -2.75 4.69 -7.39
N THR A 26 -3.91 4.73 -8.03
CA THR A 26 -5.13 5.07 -7.31
C THR A 26 -5.74 3.81 -6.73
N ILE A 27 -5.96 3.83 -5.42
CA ILE A 27 -6.70 2.80 -4.72
C ILE A 27 -8.18 3.15 -4.86
N TRP A 28 -8.97 2.21 -5.39
CA TRP A 28 -10.43 2.33 -5.61
C TRP A 28 -11.24 1.36 -4.73
N GLY A 29 -10.55 0.44 -4.04
CA GLY A 29 -11.17 -0.70 -3.37
C GLY A 29 -10.81 -0.80 -1.90
N TYR A 30 -11.77 -1.20 -1.08
CA TYR A 30 -11.58 -1.39 0.36
C TYR A 30 -10.50 -2.43 0.69
N ARG A 31 -10.40 -3.50 -0.10
CA ARG A 31 -9.40 -4.56 0.10
C ARG A 31 -7.97 -4.04 -0.10
N ASP A 32 -7.74 -3.32 -1.18
CA ASP A 32 -6.42 -2.74 -1.48
C ASP A 32 -6.04 -1.66 -0.47
N ALA A 33 -7.03 -0.88 0.00
CA ALA A 33 -6.83 0.08 1.07
C ALA A 33 -6.40 -0.57 2.40
N LEU A 34 -6.97 -1.74 2.74
CA LEU A 34 -6.54 -2.50 3.92
C LEU A 34 -5.12 -3.02 3.77
N LEU A 35 -4.79 -3.61 2.61
CA LEU A 35 -3.45 -4.10 2.32
C LEU A 35 -2.40 -2.97 2.42
N ALA A 36 -2.71 -1.80 1.87
CA ALA A 36 -1.85 -0.62 1.97
C ALA A 36 -1.59 -0.22 3.43
N ARG A 37 -2.60 -0.33 4.30
CA ARG A 37 -2.49 -0.04 5.74
C ARG A 37 -1.70 -1.10 6.49
N GLU A 38 -1.84 -2.37 6.12
CA GLU A 38 -1.02 -3.45 6.67
C GLU A 38 0.46 -3.20 6.34
N ILE A 39 0.77 -2.81 5.09
CA ILE A 39 2.12 -2.43 4.67
C ILE A 39 2.64 -1.24 5.49
N GLN A 40 1.85 -0.19 5.70
CA GLN A 40 2.26 0.94 6.56
C GLN A 40 2.48 0.56 8.03
N LYS A 41 1.69 -0.38 8.57
CA LYS A 41 1.89 -0.88 9.93
C LYS A 41 3.18 -1.68 10.07
N PHE A 42 3.57 -2.36 9.00
CA PHE A 42 4.85 -3.06 8.93
C PHE A 42 6.00 -2.07 8.86
N ASP A 43 5.97 -1.13 7.91
CA ASP A 43 6.92 -0.02 7.81
C ASP A 43 6.27 1.20 7.15
N LEU A 44 6.27 2.32 7.86
CA LEU A 44 5.71 3.59 7.39
C LEU A 44 6.45 4.15 6.16
N SER A 45 7.70 3.72 5.96
CA SER A 45 8.59 4.20 4.91
C SER A 45 8.34 3.51 3.57
N PHE A 46 7.50 2.45 3.52
CA PHE A 46 7.29 1.69 2.29
C PHE A 46 6.31 2.37 1.34
N LEU A 47 5.23 2.94 1.87
CA LEU A 47 4.16 3.55 1.09
C LEU A 47 3.85 4.95 1.59
N LYS A 48 3.80 5.89 0.64
CA LYS A 48 3.31 7.23 0.90
C LYS A 48 1.88 7.36 0.37
N PHE A 49 0.95 7.62 1.28
CA PHE A 49 -0.42 7.95 0.91
C PHE A 49 -0.51 9.42 0.57
N ILE A 50 -0.99 9.69 -0.63
CA ILE A 50 -1.21 11.02 -1.11
C ILE A 50 -2.67 11.36 -0.77
N GLN A 51 -2.84 11.89 0.44
CA GLN A 51 -4.15 12.30 0.98
C GLN A 51 -4.60 13.67 0.46
N ASP A 52 -3.76 14.39 -0.29
CA ASP A 52 -4.11 15.68 -0.92
C ASP A 52 -4.22 15.56 -2.45
N LEU A 53 -4.57 14.37 -2.96
CA LEU A 53 -4.94 14.24 -4.36
C LEU A 53 -6.35 14.77 -4.59
N ASP A 54 -6.43 16.09 -4.80
CA ASP A 54 -7.54 16.74 -5.49
C ASP A 54 -7.63 16.26 -6.96
N GLU A 55 -6.67 15.45 -7.44
CA GLU A 55 -6.71 14.88 -8.79
C GLU A 55 -7.84 13.86 -8.97
N LEU A 56 -8.22 13.09 -7.94
CA LEU A 56 -9.46 12.30 -8.04
C LEU A 56 -10.69 13.19 -8.06
N GLY A 57 -10.70 14.25 -7.25
CA GLY A 57 -11.76 15.27 -7.27
C GLY A 57 -11.96 15.93 -8.64
N LYS A 58 -10.91 15.99 -9.47
CA LYS A 58 -11.01 16.46 -10.88
C LYS A 58 -11.80 15.51 -11.79
N TYR A 59 -11.77 14.20 -11.53
CA TYR A 59 -12.43 13.18 -12.37
C TYR A 59 -13.72 12.64 -11.75
N ASP A 60 -13.79 12.58 -10.41
CA ASP A 60 -14.94 12.18 -9.62
C ASP A 60 -15.15 13.16 -8.44
N PRO A 61 -16.05 14.14 -8.60
CA PRO A 61 -16.30 15.17 -7.58
C PRO A 61 -16.97 14.62 -6.31
N GLU A 62 -17.43 13.36 -6.29
CA GLU A 62 -17.98 12.74 -5.09
C GLU A 62 -16.90 12.44 -4.05
N VAL A 63 -15.65 12.21 -4.50
CA VAL A 63 -14.49 11.93 -3.64
C VAL A 63 -14.20 13.10 -2.69
N ASN A 64 -14.44 14.33 -3.13
CA ASN A 64 -14.24 15.55 -2.32
C ASN A 64 -15.28 15.70 -1.19
N LYS A 65 -16.37 14.91 -1.22
CA LYS A 65 -17.39 14.88 -0.16
C LYS A 65 -17.14 13.81 0.88
N LEU A 66 -16.26 12.84 0.60
CA LEU A 66 -15.98 11.71 1.49
C LEU A 66 -15.09 12.15 2.65
N THR A 67 -15.51 11.82 3.87
CA THR A 67 -14.76 12.19 5.09
C THR A 67 -14.30 10.95 5.85
N GLY A 68 -13.14 11.04 6.50
CA GLY A 68 -12.64 9.96 7.37
C GLY A 68 -12.48 8.61 6.66
N ALA A 69 -13.16 7.58 7.17
CA ALA A 69 -13.04 6.19 6.70
C ALA A 69 -13.58 5.96 5.29
N GLU A 70 -14.49 6.80 4.80
CA GLU A 70 -15.07 6.67 3.46
C GLU A 70 -14.08 7.05 2.36
N ARG A 71 -13.03 7.79 2.72
CA ARG A 71 -11.90 8.10 1.83
C ARG A 71 -10.91 6.94 1.69
N LEU A 72 -10.99 5.93 2.56
CA LEU A 72 -10.08 4.78 2.55
C LEU A 72 -10.01 4.08 1.18
N PRO A 73 -11.12 3.82 0.46
CA PRO A 73 -11.02 3.21 -0.86
C PRO A 73 -10.71 4.19 -2.00
N TYR A 74 -10.39 5.48 -1.79
CA TYR A 74 -10.28 6.47 -2.89
C TYR A 74 -9.08 7.42 -2.73
N PHE A 75 -7.90 6.88 -2.48
CA PHE A 75 -6.68 7.68 -2.33
C PHE A 75 -5.57 7.21 -3.28
N GLY A 76 -4.63 8.12 -3.60
CA GLY A 76 -3.43 7.73 -4.33
C GLY A 76 -2.34 7.22 -3.40
N CYS A 77 -1.66 6.18 -3.84
CA CYS A 77 -0.60 5.52 -3.12
C CYS A 77 0.64 5.46 -4.01
N ILE A 78 1.81 5.81 -3.48
CA ILE A 78 3.07 5.70 -4.20
C ILE A 78 4.08 4.90 -3.39
N LEU A 79 4.73 3.96 -4.07
CA LEU A 79 5.84 3.19 -3.50
C LEU A 79 7.03 4.12 -3.25
N GLN A 80 7.64 3.98 -2.08
CA GLN A 80 8.85 4.72 -1.74
C GLN A 80 10.11 3.87 -2.00
N PRO A 81 11.30 4.49 -2.08
CA PRO A 81 12.55 3.77 -2.36
C PRO A 81 12.84 2.59 -1.39
N ASP A 82 12.49 2.74 -0.11
CA ASP A 82 12.68 1.67 0.89
C ASP A 82 11.76 0.48 0.62
N GLY A 83 10.51 0.75 0.25
CA GLY A 83 9.55 -0.29 -0.17
C GLY A 83 10.00 -0.99 -1.46
N LEU A 84 10.53 -0.24 -2.43
CA LEU A 84 11.09 -0.82 -3.65
C LEU A 84 12.27 -1.75 -3.35
N THR A 85 13.21 -1.30 -2.54
CA THR A 85 14.36 -2.10 -2.10
C THR A 85 13.91 -3.39 -1.39
N TYR A 86 12.84 -3.31 -0.58
CA TYR A 86 12.27 -4.47 0.08
C TYR A 86 11.67 -5.47 -0.93
N VAL A 87 10.88 -4.98 -1.90
CA VAL A 87 10.30 -5.80 -2.97
C VAL A 87 11.37 -6.51 -3.80
N GLU A 88 12.47 -5.83 -4.14
CA GLU A 88 13.59 -6.41 -4.88
C GLU A 88 14.24 -7.57 -4.11
N ARG A 89 14.49 -7.39 -2.81
CA ARG A 89 15.03 -8.44 -1.94
C ARG A 89 14.08 -9.62 -1.79
N TRP A 90 12.77 -9.36 -1.73
CA TRP A 90 11.76 -10.42 -1.69
C TRP A 90 11.82 -11.29 -2.94
N VAL A 91 11.80 -10.67 -4.12
CA VAL A 91 11.87 -11.38 -5.42
C VAL A 91 13.17 -12.18 -5.55
N GLN A 92 14.30 -11.63 -5.10
CA GLN A 92 15.58 -12.34 -5.11
C GLN A 92 15.57 -13.59 -4.21
N ASN A 93 15.01 -13.50 -3.01
CA ASN A 93 14.91 -14.65 -2.10
C ASN A 93 13.97 -15.73 -2.64
N ASP A 94 12.86 -15.35 -3.28
CA ASP A 94 11.94 -16.30 -3.93
C ASP A 94 12.62 -17.02 -5.11
N SER A 95 13.40 -16.27 -5.91
CA SER A 95 14.16 -16.83 -7.04
C SER A 95 15.28 -17.79 -6.62
N CYS A 96 15.81 -17.66 -5.39
CA CYS A 96 16.80 -18.56 -4.82
C CYS A 96 16.18 -19.87 -4.30
N LEU A 97 14.90 -19.85 -3.89
CA LEU A 97 14.18 -21.06 -3.45
C LEU A 97 13.80 -21.96 -4.62
N SER A 98 13.62 -21.40 -5.83
CA SER A 98 13.31 -22.18 -7.04
C SER A 98 14.52 -22.89 -7.68
N LYS A 99 15.73 -22.76 -7.11
CA LYS A 99 16.97 -23.38 -7.64
C LYS A 99 17.54 -24.50 -6.75
N ARG A 100 16.77 -25.02 -5.80
CA ARG A 100 17.15 -26.21 -5.00
C ARG A 100 16.30 -27.41 -5.32
#